data_AF-A0A2W7AWJ0-F1
#
_entry.id   AF-A0A2W7AWJ0-F1
#
_cell.length_a   1.000
_cell.length_b   1.000
_cell.length_c   1.000
_cell.angle_alpha   90.00
_cell.angle_beta   90.00
_cell.angle_gamma   90.00
#
_symmetry.space_group_name_H-M   'P 1'
#
loop_
_entity.id
_entity.type
_entity.pdbx_description
1 polymer ?
#
loop_
_entity_poly.entity_id
_entity_poly.type
_entity_poly.pdbx_seq_one_letter_code
_entity_poly.pdbx_strand_id
1 'polypeptide(L)'
;MGDRVTDGDRIRDLNSTLYDSILADLEPLSANEALRFRVRLTETGEVVGYEPVNAAAGLLAAETPLPGLVAAANSTADQADFQVVFTERGVLQVNPWDGWPQ
;
A
#
# COMPACT_ATOMS: atom_id res chain seq x y z
N MET A 1 19.29 -3.37 20.15
CA MET A 1 19.20 -2.34 19.11
C MET A 1 18.19 -2.85 18.10
N GLY A 2 16.99 -2.28 18.08
CA GLY A 2 15.95 -2.68 17.13
C GLY A 2 15.94 -1.64 16.03
N ASP A 3 16.46 -1.99 14.87
CA ASP A 3 16.35 -1.21 13.65
C ASP A 3 14.90 -1.37 13.18
N ARG A 4 14.03 -0.48 13.65
CA ARG A 4 12.71 -0.30 13.05
C ARG A 4 12.90 0.75 11.97
N VAL A 5 12.22 0.60 10.84
CA VAL A 5 12.01 1.72 9.90
C VAL A 5 11.26 2.83 10.65
N THR A 6 12.02 3.69 11.33
CA THR A 6 11.53 4.82 12.13
C THR A 6 12.08 6.14 11.60
N ASP A 7 12.84 6.09 10.50
CA ASP A 7 13.28 7.27 9.79
C ASP A 7 12.07 7.88 9.05
N GLY A 8 11.61 9.05 9.50
CA GLY A 8 10.45 9.73 8.93
C GLY A 8 10.61 10.02 7.44
N ASP A 9 11.83 10.28 6.98
CA ASP A 9 12.12 10.48 5.56
C ASP A 9 11.99 9.15 4.78
N ARG A 10 12.42 8.02 5.36
CA ARG A 10 12.25 6.70 4.74
C ARG A 10 10.77 6.34 4.58
N ILE A 11 9.94 6.56 5.60
CA ILE A 11 8.49 6.27 5.51
C ILE A 11 7.82 7.17 4.47
N ARG A 12 8.25 8.42 4.32
CA ARG A 12 7.77 9.32 3.25
C ARG A 12 8.16 8.81 1.86
N ASP A 13 9.41 8.39 1.68
CA ASP A 13 9.89 7.86 0.41
C ASP A 13 9.12 6.59 0.02
N LEU A 14 8.91 5.67 0.97
CA LEU A 14 8.11 4.46 0.78
C LEU A 14 6.67 4.79 0.41
N ASN A 15 6.05 5.74 1.11
CA ASN A 15 4.69 6.19 0.83
C ASN A 15 4.58 6.76 -0.59
N SER A 16 5.49 7.67 -0.97
CA SER A 16 5.48 8.30 -2.29
C SER A 16 5.75 7.29 -3.41
N THR A 17 6.67 6.36 -3.20
CA THR A 17 7.00 5.31 -4.18
C THR A 17 5.81 4.38 -4.41
N LEU A 18 5.15 3.95 -3.32
CA LEU A 18 3.95 3.12 -3.41
C LEU A 18 2.81 3.88 -4.10
N TYR A 19 2.61 5.14 -3.73
CA TYR A 19 1.60 5.99 -4.32
C TYR A 19 1.81 6.13 -5.83
N ASP A 20 3.03 6.45 -6.28
CA ASP A 20 3.35 6.63 -7.70
C ASP A 20 3.23 5.31 -8.47
N SER A 21 3.71 4.20 -7.91
CA SER A 21 3.62 2.88 -8.54
C SER A 21 2.17 2.42 -8.71
N ILE A 22 1.33 2.62 -7.70
CA ILE A 22 -0.09 2.31 -7.81
C ILE A 22 -0.74 3.25 -8.82
N LEU A 23 -0.47 4.56 -8.75
CA LEU A 23 -1.10 5.56 -9.61
C LEU A 23 -0.74 5.35 -11.09
N ALA A 24 0.48 4.90 -11.39
CA ALA A 24 0.94 4.61 -12.75
C ALA A 24 0.12 3.49 -13.42
N ASP A 25 -0.24 2.46 -12.66
CA ASP A 25 -1.04 1.33 -13.11
C ASP A 25 -2.53 1.43 -12.69
N LEU A 26 -2.94 2.55 -12.07
CA LEU A 26 -4.29 2.72 -11.56
C LEU A 26 -5.27 3.02 -12.70
N GLU A 27 -6.07 2.02 -13.03
CA GLU A 27 -7.18 2.16 -13.95
C GLU A 27 -8.46 2.66 -13.24
N PRO A 28 -9.40 3.28 -13.97
CA PRO A 28 -10.69 3.67 -13.42
C PRO A 28 -11.47 2.44 -12.93
N LEU A 29 -11.53 2.28 -11.61
CA LEU A 29 -12.24 1.19 -10.95
C LEU A 29 -13.75 1.38 -11.05
N SER A 30 -14.51 0.29 -11.16
CA SER A 30 -15.98 0.29 -11.08
C SER A 30 -16.50 0.46 -9.64
N ALA A 31 -15.65 0.94 -8.73
CA ALA A 31 -15.92 1.06 -7.31
C ALA A 31 -16.94 2.18 -7.04
N ASN A 32 -18.10 1.82 -6.48
CA ASN A 32 -19.11 2.76 -6.00
C ASN A 32 -18.84 3.26 -4.57
N GLU A 33 -17.81 2.74 -3.92
CA GLU A 33 -17.43 3.06 -2.54
C GLU A 33 -15.90 3.05 -2.40
N ALA A 34 -15.40 3.64 -1.32
CA ALA A 34 -13.96 3.64 -1.06
C ALA A 34 -13.42 2.22 -0.75
N LEU A 35 -12.44 1.76 -1.52
CA LEU A 35 -11.73 0.49 -1.31
C LEU A 35 -10.54 0.72 -0.41
N ARG A 36 -10.52 0.04 0.74
CA ARG A 36 -9.45 0.11 1.72
C ARG A 36 -8.65 -1.18 1.66
N PHE A 37 -7.37 -1.04 1.42
CA PHE A 37 -6.41 -2.13 1.41
C PHE A 37 -5.29 -1.83 2.40
N ARG A 38 -4.84 -2.86 3.10
CA ARG A 38 -3.60 -2.85 3.85
C ARG A 38 -2.54 -3.44 2.95
N VAL A 39 -1.53 -2.65 2.58
CA VAL A 39 -0.42 -3.08 1.75
C VAL A 39 0.81 -3.15 2.64
N ARG A 40 1.52 -4.26 2.59
CA ARG A 40 2.74 -4.44 3.36
C ARG A 40 3.94 -4.30 2.44
N LEU A 41 4.86 -3.45 2.85
CA LEU A 41 6.09 -3.14 2.14
C LEU A 41 7.29 -3.51 2.99
N THR A 42 8.40 -3.84 2.34
CA THR A 42 9.72 -3.92 2.98
C THR A 42 10.30 -2.52 3.21
N GLU A 43 11.36 -2.43 4.01
CA GLU A 43 12.19 -1.22 4.12
C GLU A 43 12.72 -0.71 2.76
N THR A 44 12.84 -1.59 1.75
CA THR A 44 13.29 -1.26 0.40
C THR A 44 12.18 -0.69 -0.49
N GLY A 45 10.91 -0.76 -0.09
CA GLY A 45 9.77 -0.31 -0.90
C GLY A 45 9.12 -1.38 -1.75
N GLU A 46 9.49 -2.64 -1.56
CA GLU A 46 8.89 -3.75 -2.28
C GLU A 46 7.61 -4.22 -1.57
N VAL A 47 6.52 -4.34 -2.33
CA VAL A 47 5.25 -4.86 -1.81
C VAL A 47 5.38 -6.37 -1.60
N VAL A 48 5.35 -6.83 -0.36
CA VAL A 48 5.37 -8.26 -0.01
C VAL A 48 3.97 -8.88 -0.02
N GLY A 49 2.94 -8.06 0.06
CA GLY A 49 1.55 -8.51 0.05
C GLY A 49 0.56 -7.40 0.31
N TYR A 50 -0.71 -7.72 0.14
CA TYR A 50 -1.82 -6.81 0.43
C TYR A 50 -3.03 -7.60 0.95
N GLU A 51 -3.85 -6.94 1.75
CA GLU A 51 -5.05 -7.49 2.35
C GLU A 51 -6.21 -6.49 2.22
N PRO A 52 -7.38 -6.91 1.73
CA PRO A 52 -8.56 -6.05 1.69
C PRO A 52 -9.12 -5.83 3.09
N VAL A 53 -9.35 -4.57 3.46
CA VAL A 53 -9.88 -4.18 4.78
C VAL A 53 -11.41 -4.13 4.79
N ASN A 54 -12.04 -3.84 3.64
CA ASN A 54 -13.50 -3.84 3.48
C ASN A 54 -13.99 -4.81 2.39
N ALA A 55 -15.29 -5.12 2.42
CA ALA A 55 -15.91 -6.05 1.48
C ALA A 55 -15.74 -5.62 0.02
N ALA A 56 -15.93 -4.34 -0.30
CA ALA A 56 -15.73 -3.82 -1.65
C ALA A 56 -14.28 -3.99 -2.14
N ALA A 57 -13.29 -3.74 -1.26
CA ALA A 57 -11.88 -4.01 -1.59
C ALA A 57 -11.65 -5.49 -1.87
N GLY A 58 -12.28 -6.41 -1.13
CA GLY A 58 -12.17 -7.84 -1.40
C GLY A 58 -12.77 -8.24 -2.76
N LEU A 59 -13.89 -7.63 -3.14
CA LEU A 59 -14.56 -7.90 -4.42
C LEU A 59 -13.77 -7.34 -5.61
N LEU A 60 -13.23 -6.13 -5.46
CA LEU A 60 -12.51 -5.41 -6.53
C LEU A 60 -10.99 -5.55 -6.44
N ALA A 61 -10.47 -6.38 -5.53
CA ALA A 61 -9.04 -6.61 -5.36
C ALA A 61 -8.35 -7.00 -6.68
N ALA A 62 -9.03 -7.82 -7.49
CA ALA A 62 -8.53 -8.29 -8.78
C ALA A 62 -8.55 -7.20 -9.88
N GLU A 63 -9.35 -6.13 -9.71
CA GLU A 63 -9.36 -4.97 -10.62
C GLU A 63 -8.31 -3.92 -10.24
N THR A 64 -7.75 -3.99 -9.03
CA THR A 64 -6.67 -3.08 -8.62
C THR A 64 -5.32 -3.54 -9.18
N PRO A 65 -4.33 -2.64 -9.33
CA PRO A 65 -2.97 -3.01 -9.72
C PRO A 65 -2.16 -3.67 -8.58
N LEU A 66 -2.69 -3.70 -7.35
CA LEU A 66 -2.03 -4.29 -6.18
C LEU A 66 -1.51 -5.73 -6.37
N PRO A 67 -2.25 -6.67 -7.01
CA PRO A 67 -1.77 -8.03 -7.22
C PRO A 67 -0.52 -8.09 -8.10
N GLY A 68 -0.41 -7.19 -9.09
CA GLY A 68 0.74 -7.10 -9.97
C GLY A 68 1.97 -6.46 -9.32
N LEU A 69 1.77 -5.67 -8.27
CA LEU A 69 2.84 -5.03 -7.52
C LEU A 69 3.48 -5.96 -6.49
N VAL A 70 2.82 -7.06 -6.11
CA VAL A 70 3.37 -8.01 -5.12
C VAL A 70 4.63 -8.66 -5.68
N ALA A 71 5.76 -8.28 -5.13
CA ALA A 71 7.04 -8.92 -5.37
C ALA A 71 7.17 -10.18 -4.51
N ALA A 72 7.84 -11.21 -5.04
CA ALA A 72 8.28 -12.36 -4.26
C ALA A 72 9.47 -11.96 -3.36
N ALA A 73 9.27 -10.99 -2.48
CA ALA A 73 10.28 -10.53 -1.56
C ALA A 73 10.47 -11.55 -0.43
N ASN A 74 11.71 -11.83 -0.09
CA ASN A 74 12.06 -12.79 0.97
C ASN A 74 11.71 -12.17 2.34
N SER A 75 10.81 -12.82 3.06
CA SER A 75 10.10 -12.35 4.27
C SER A 75 10.96 -12.10 5.52
N THR A 76 12.26 -11.86 5.39
CA THR A 76 13.21 -11.77 6.52
C THR A 76 13.61 -10.33 6.88
N ALA A 77 13.24 -9.34 6.08
CA ALA A 77 13.56 -7.92 6.31
C ALA A 77 12.44 -7.20 7.08
N ASP A 78 12.75 -6.05 7.69
CA ASP A 78 11.80 -5.17 8.34
C ASP A 78 10.66 -4.75 7.39
N GLN A 79 9.43 -4.86 7.89
CA GLN A 79 8.20 -4.63 7.13
C GLN A 79 7.43 -3.45 7.71
N ALA A 80 6.89 -2.62 6.84
CA ALA A 80 6.01 -1.52 7.17
C ALA A 80 4.65 -1.73 6.50
N ASP A 81 3.58 -1.56 7.26
CA ASP A 81 2.22 -1.62 6.75
C ASP A 81 1.75 -0.22 6.36
N PHE A 82 1.09 -0.12 5.21
CA PHE A 82 0.49 1.10 4.69
C PHE A 82 -1.00 0.85 4.39
N GLN A 83 -1.83 1.83 4.72
CA GLN A 83 -3.22 1.88 4.33
C GLN A 83 -3.33 2.58 2.96
N VAL A 84 -3.82 1.83 1.98
CA VAL A 84 -4.15 2.33 0.65
C VAL A 84 -5.67 2.44 0.54
N VAL A 85 -6.15 3.62 0.16
CA VAL A 85 -7.57 3.90 -0.03
C VAL A 85 -7.80 4.40 -1.43
N PHE A 86 -8.54 3.62 -2.22
CA PHE A 86 -9.06 4.05 -3.51
C PHE A 86 -10.45 4.62 -3.30
N THR A 87 -10.64 5.90 -3.57
CA THR A 87 -11.96 6.52 -3.50
C THR A 87 -12.76 6.25 -4.78
N GLU A 88 -14.09 6.28 -4.67
CA GLU A 88 -15.03 6.24 -5.81
C GLU A 88 -14.78 7.35 -6.86
N ARG A 89 -14.02 8.38 -6.51
CA ARG A 89 -13.62 9.48 -7.41
C ARG A 89 -12.33 9.20 -8.18
N GLY A 90 -11.74 8.01 -8.03
CA GLY A 90 -10.44 7.66 -8.61
C GLY A 90 -9.25 8.33 -7.91
N VAL A 91 -9.46 8.90 -6.72
CA VAL A 91 -8.36 9.45 -5.91
C VAL A 91 -7.76 8.34 -5.07
N LEU A 92 -6.45 8.15 -5.20
CA LEU A 92 -5.62 7.28 -4.36
C LEU A 92 -5.21 8.03 -3.09
N GLN A 93 -5.26 7.36 -1.94
CA GLN A 93 -4.69 7.87 -0.69
C GLN A 93 -3.82 6.78 -0.08
N VAL A 94 -2.59 7.12 0.27
CA VAL A 94 -1.65 6.20 0.92
C VAL A 94 -1.24 6.81 2.25
N ASN A 95 -1.41 6.06 3.33
CA ASN A 95 -1.06 6.51 4.69
C ASN A 95 -0.32 5.38 5.43
N PRO A 96 0.68 5.67 6.27
CA PRO A 96 1.31 4.65 7.10
C PRO A 96 0.31 4.10 8.11
N TRP A 97 0.25 2.76 8.27
CA TRP A 97 -0.69 2.10 9.19
C TRP A 97 -0.29 2.31 10.66
N ASP A 98 1.01 2.29 10.95
CA ASP A 98 1.56 2.51 12.30
C ASP A 98 1.57 4.00 12.70
N GLY A 99 1.17 4.89 11.79
CA GLY A 99 1.29 6.33 11.94
C GLY A 99 2.69 6.84 11.53
N TRP A 100 2.87 8.16 11.56
CA TRP A 100 4.17 8.75 11.23
C TRP A 100 5.16 8.51 12.38
N PRO A 101 6.35 7.96 12.11
CA PRO A 101 7.40 7.92 13.11
C PRO A 101 7.80 9.36 13.42
N GLN A 102 8.04 9.63 14.70
CA GLN A 102 8.18 10.96 15.28
C GLN A 102 9.57 11.17 15.87
#